data_AF-A0A9P9NH34-F1
#
_entry.id   AF-A0A9P9NH34-F1
#
_cell.length_a   1.000
_cell.length_b   1.000
_cell.length_c   1.000
_cell.angle_alpha   90.00
_cell.angle_beta   90.00
_cell.angle_gamma   90.00
#
_symmetry.space_group_name_H-M   'P 1'
#
loop_
_entity.id
_entity.type
_entity.pdbx_description
1 polymer ?
#
loop_
_entity_poly.entity_id
_entity_poly.type
_entity_poly.pdbx_seq_one_letter_code
_entity_poly.pdbx_strand_id
1 'polypeptide(L)' 'MMMNNLAFTWKGNGKEVEAVRLMEDCVRARKRVLGLNHPDSISSCIALDAWKAEQEDAVLLIKSPVDG' A
#
# COMPACT_ATOMS: atom_id res chain seq x y z
N MET A 1 7.62 -12.40 -4.52
CA MET A 1 7.81 -11.56 -5.72
C MET A 1 6.57 -11.46 -6.64
N MET A 2 5.56 -12.33 -6.51
CA MET A 2 4.36 -12.23 -7.36
C MET A 2 3.28 -11.27 -6.81
N MET A 3 3.07 -11.24 -5.49
CA MET A 3 2.05 -10.39 -4.85
C MET A 3 2.33 -8.88 -5.02
N ASN A 4 3.59 -8.46 -4.98
CA ASN A 4 3.93 -7.04 -5.18
C ASN A 4 3.65 -6.60 -6.62
N ASN A 5 4.01 -7.42 -7.63
CA ASN A 5 3.75 -7.07 -9.03
C ASN A 5 2.24 -6.96 -9.29
N LEU A 6 1.46 -7.90 -8.76
CA LEU A 6 -0.01 -7.87 -8.88
C LEU A 6 -0.61 -6.64 -8.19
N ALA A 7 -0.11 -6.27 -7.01
CA ALA A 7 -0.56 -5.08 -6.30
C ALA A 7 -0.26 -3.79 -7.10
N PHE A 8 0.93 -3.68 -7.71
CA PHE A 8 1.25 -2.54 -8.58
C PHE A 8 0.35 -2.49 -9.81
N THR A 9 0.04 -3.62 -10.43
CA THR A 9 -0.91 -3.68 -11.55
C THR A 9 -2.32 -3.25 -11.13
N TRP A 10 -2.79 -3.69 -9.97
CA TRP A 10 -4.09 -3.28 -9.45
C TRP A 10 -4.16 -1.78 -9.12
N LYS A 11 -3.07 -1.21 -8.59
CA LYS A 11 -2.96 0.24 -8.38
C LYS A 11 -3.10 0.99 -9.71
N GLY A 12 -2.40 0.56 -10.76
CA GLY A 12 -2.50 1.16 -12.10
C GLY A 12 -3.89 1.02 -12.75
N ASN A 13 -4.67 0.03 -12.33
CA ASN A 13 -6.04 -0.20 -12.82
C ASN A 13 -7.12 0.53 -11.99
N GLY A 14 -6.73 1.45 -11.09
CA GLY A 14 -7.66 2.20 -10.23
C GLY A 14 -8.27 1.37 -9.09
N LYS A 15 -7.76 0.15 -8.85
CA LYS A 15 -8.16 -0.70 -7.70
C LYS A 15 -7.23 -0.47 -6.52
N GLU A 16 -7.13 0.77 -6.08
CA GLU A 16 -6.15 1.21 -5.08
C GLU A 16 -6.38 0.56 -3.72
N VAL A 17 -7.63 0.43 -3.27
CA VAL A 17 -7.97 -0.21 -1.99
C VAL A 17 -7.55 -1.67 -1.97
N GLU A 18 -7.86 -2.42 -3.03
CA GLU A 18 -7.50 -3.82 -3.17
C GLU A 18 -5.99 -4.01 -3.34
N ALA A 19 -5.33 -3.11 -4.07
CA ALA A 19 -3.88 -3.11 -4.22
C ALA A 19 -3.18 -2.94 -2.86
N VAL A 20 -3.64 -2.00 -2.04
CA VAL A 20 -3.11 -1.77 -0.70
C VAL A 20 -3.30 -2.98 0.18
N ARG A 21 -4.50 -3.57 0.24
CA ARG A 21 -4.77 -4.79 1.01
C ARG A 21 -3.85 -5.95 0.60
N LEU A 22 -3.66 -6.14 -0.70
CA LEU A 22 -2.76 -7.18 -1.21
C LEU A 22 -1.29 -6.90 -0.82
N MET A 23 -0.88 -5.63 -0.84
CA MET A 23 0.47 -5.23 -0.40
C MET A 23 0.65 -5.41 1.12
N GLU A 24 -0.37 -5.17 1.94
CA GLU A 24 -0.34 -5.45 3.38
C GLU A 24 -0.07 -6.93 3.67
N ASP A 25 -0.77 -7.82 2.97
CA ASP A 25 -0.58 -9.25 3.11
C ASP A 25 0.80 -9.69 2.61
N CYS A 26 1.28 -9.10 1.51
CA CYS A 26 2.64 -9.32 1.00
C CYS A 26 3.70 -8.93 2.05
N VAL A 27 3.57 -7.74 2.65
CA VAL A 27 4.47 -7.26 3.71
C VAL A 27 4.42 -8.18 4.92
N ARG A 28 3.23 -8.61 5.36
CA ARG A 28 3.06 -9.53 6.50
C ARG A 28 3.74 -10.87 6.27
N ALA A 29 3.56 -11.44 5.07
CA ALA A 29 4.20 -12.68 4.67
C ALA A 29 5.73 -12.53 4.61
N ARG A 30 6.23 -11.47 3.97
CA ARG A 30 7.68 -11.18 3.86
C ARG A 30 8.32 -10.94 5.24
N LYS A 31 7.65 -10.22 6.14
CA LYS A 31 8.11 -10.03 7.52
C LYS A 31 8.25 -11.36 8.27
N ARG A 32 7.32 -12.30 8.07
CA ARG A 32 7.34 -13.62 8.72
C ARG A 32 8.41 -14.55 8.14
N VAL A 33 8.60 -14.54 6.82
CA VAL A 33 9.50 -15.47 6.12
C VAL A 33 10.94 -14.96 6.03
N LEU A 34 11.11 -13.68 5.67
CA LEU A 34 12.42 -13.07 5.39
C LEU A 34 12.91 -12.17 6.53
N GLY A 35 12.02 -11.74 7.42
CA GLY A 35 12.31 -10.77 8.47
C GLY A 35 12.23 -9.31 7.98
N LEU A 36 12.26 -8.38 8.93
CA LEU A 36 12.13 -6.93 8.69
C LEU A 36 13.36 -6.31 8.01
N ASN A 37 14.56 -6.88 8.22
CA ASN A 37 15.82 -6.35 7.70
C ASN A 37 16.12 -6.78 6.25
N HIS A 38 15.30 -7.65 5.67
CA HIS A 38 15.51 -8.10 4.31
C HIS A 38 15.13 -6.99 3.31
N PRO A 39 15.94 -6.70 2.28
CA PRO A 39 15.67 -5.61 1.33
C PRO A 39 14.28 -5.74 0.69
N ASP A 40 13.86 -6.95 0.31
CA ASP A 40 12.51 -7.21 -0.19
C ASP A 40 11.37 -6.83 0.77
N SER A 41 11.57 -7.00 2.08
CA SER A 41 10.59 -6.61 3.10
C SER A 41 10.54 -5.10 3.22
N ILE A 42 11.71 -4.45 3.25
CA ILE A 42 11.85 -2.99 3.34
C ILE A 42 11.18 -2.30 2.15
N SER A 43 11.49 -2.72 0.91
CA SER A 43 10.89 -2.14 -0.30
C SER A 43 9.36 -2.29 -0.32
N SER A 44 8.84 -3.42 0.18
CA SER A 44 7.39 -3.64 0.25
C SER A 44 6.72 -2.77 1.31
N CYS A 45 7.38 -2.56 2.47
CA CYS A 45 6.91 -1.63 3.50
C CYS A 45 6.88 -0.19 2.99
N ILE A 46 7.95 0.28 2.33
CA ILE A 46 8.02 1.64 1.79
C ILE A 46 6.90 1.89 0.78
N ALA A 47 6.66 0.94 -0.12
CA ALA A 47 5.57 1.04 -1.08
C ALA A 47 4.20 1.09 -0.39
N LEU A 48 4.00 0.27 0.65
CA LEU A 48 2.75 0.27 1.41
C LEU A 48 2.51 1.58 2.15
N ASP A 49 3.52 2.13 2.80
CA ASP A 49 3.42 3.38 3.57
C ASP A 49 3.10 4.56 2.63
N ALA A 50 3.74 4.62 1.46
CA ALA A 50 3.42 5.61 0.44
C ALA A 50 1.95 5.52 -0.01
N TRP A 51 1.44 4.31 -0.29
CA TRP A 51 0.07 4.15 -0.77
C TRP A 51 -0.98 4.42 0.32
N LYS A 52 -0.64 4.22 1.59
CA LYS A 52 -1.52 4.59 2.71
C LYS A 52 -1.59 6.10 2.88
N ALA A 53 -0.47 6.80 2.77
CA ALA A 53 -0.44 8.26 2.81
C ALA A 53 -1.30 8.87 1.69
N GLU A 54 -1.23 8.31 0.47
CA GLU A 54 -2.07 8.72 -0.67
C GLU A 54 -3.58 8.54 -0.38
N GLN A 55 -3.97 7.49 0.34
CA GLN A 55 -5.37 7.27 0.71
C GLN A 55 -5.84 8.19 1.86
N GLU A 56 -4.97 8.51 2.81
CA GLU A 56 -5.29 9.48 3.87
C GLU A 56 -5.42 10.91 3.32
N ASP A 57 -4.58 11.28 2.35
CA ASP A 57 -4.66 12.58 1.66
C ASP A 57 -5.95 12.69 0.84
N ALA A 58 -6.33 11.60 0.15
CA ALA A 58 -7.61 11.51 -0.56
C ALA A 58 -8.80 11.67 0.41
N VAL A 59 -8.74 11.11 1.62
CA VAL A 59 -9.78 11.27 2.65
C VAL A 59 -9.86 12.71 3.16
N LEU A 60 -8.72 13.41 3.28
CA LEU A 60 -8.67 14.81 3.72
C LEU A 60 -9.36 15.75 2.72
N LEU A 61 -9.23 15.49 1.42
CA LEU A 61 -9.89 16.25 0.35
C LEU A 61 -11.41 16.09 0.34
N ILE A 62 -11.96 14.97 0.82
CA ILE A 62 -13.43 14.79 0.96
C ILE A 62 -13.95 15.50 2.23
N LYS A 63 -13.06 15.87 3.15
CA LYS A 63 -13.40 16.43 4.46
C LYS A 63 -13.02 17.91 4.60
N SER A 64 -12.81 18.64 3.51
CA SER A 64 -13.00 20.08 3.55
C SER A 64 -14.50 20.34 3.72
N PRO A 65 -14.97 20.79 4.90
CA PRO A 65 -16.33 21.29 4.97
C PRO A 65 -16.35 22.53 4.11
N VAL A 66 -17.27 22.56 3.16
CA VAL A 66 -17.81 23.83 2.69
C VAL A 66 -18.62 24.42 3.85
N ASP A 67 -17.93 24.93 4.86
CA ASP A 67 -18.47 25.94 5.76
C ASP A 67 -18.10 27.26 5.05
N GLY A 68 -18.98 27.88 4.26
CA GLY A 68 -20.17 28.58 4.72
C GLY A 68 -19.95 30.07 4.45
#